data_AF-A0A8T5RF08-F1
#
_entry.id   AF-A0A8T5RF08-F1
#
_cell.length_a   1.000
_cell.length_b   1.000
_cell.length_c   1.000
_cell.angle_alpha   90.00
_cell.angle_beta   90.00
_cell.angle_gamma   90.00
#
_symmetry.space_group_name_H-M   'P 1'
#
loop_
_entity.id
_entity.type
_entity.pdbx_description
1 polymer ?
#
loop_
_entity_poly.entity_id
_entity_poly.type
_entity_poly.pdbx_seq_one_letter_code
_entity_poly.pdbx_strand_id
1 'polypeptide(L)'
;MKKFYRFSLMTSYLIGFFSIFFILYYTLMLDLTILFTDWSFLILLLLFVFSVEEFYVWAKNGKRSEISDIVAIAFFFFLIYVFTKDVLTSIMGAFSIYLWIGVFELKEYPVINKLLTISLVTYNVIFIAGIISNYLEKSKILTSSIVLDTVFAFSFWIILGLGFILFGRKYLIVWRFLSPQYLIILLYIIGWLLVVFVNQFISQFLPGFTLLGNIYIVLIGINVIIYLISGAFLDKLLGIKEVKDEKLLDIVEKVKNDIGIKGKVRVGFGKYPILNAQAYGPFFDRRIAIIANDIENISEDELKGIIAHELAHTKGNHILILTFVTIGDLLIRWVLGFPATFYDYTFGNPSIDLIYFIIINMGIYVILYFFVRILEGYADLRTKEAGYKIELAKALYNLESFYASGRETGLNTMLLCEEKLSKDNQILDYIDTAKYISNSMVKPSRLSLLGNFLNSHPPSYHRIAAILGDDINPYKEAILPFLCMKSSKRKKYAKKFEEQVKEFKTIANNKFKELFKIDSISSLLESFKIKDLYK
;
A
#
# COMPACT_ATOMS: atom_id res chain seq x y z
N MET A 1 23.84 9.06 -29.39
CA MET A 1 25.33 9.18 -29.40
C MET A 1 25.91 8.51 -30.65
N LYS A 2 26.79 9.17 -31.42
CA LYS A 2 27.39 8.57 -32.63
C LYS A 2 28.24 7.34 -32.26
N LYS A 3 28.34 6.36 -33.16
CA LYS A 3 29.04 5.07 -32.93
C LYS A 3 30.48 5.25 -32.44
N PHE A 4 31.23 6.18 -33.02
CA PHE A 4 32.61 6.50 -32.63
C PHE A 4 32.75 6.86 -31.15
N TYR A 5 31.90 7.74 -30.62
CA TYR A 5 31.93 8.13 -29.20
C TYR A 5 31.59 6.97 -28.26
N ARG A 6 30.73 6.03 -28.67
CA ARG A 6 30.39 4.85 -27.86
C ARG A 6 31.59 3.89 -27.73
N PHE A 7 32.34 3.68 -28.81
CA PHE A 7 33.58 2.89 -28.76
C PHE A 7 34.68 3.59 -27.96
N SER A 8 34.81 4.92 -28.07
CA SER A 8 35.75 5.69 -27.24
C SER A 8 35.44 5.55 -25.74
N LEU A 9 34.16 5.58 -25.35
CA LEU A 9 33.75 5.31 -23.97
C LEU A 9 34.08 3.89 -23.52
N MET A 10 33.90 2.89 -24.39
CA MET A 10 34.29 1.50 -24.09
C MET A 10 35.79 1.38 -23.84
N THR A 11 36.62 2.02 -24.66
CA THR A 11 38.08 2.04 -24.47
C THR A 11 38.45 2.72 -23.16
N SER A 12 37.78 3.82 -22.80
CA SER A 12 38.01 4.49 -21.51
C SER A 12 37.60 3.64 -20.31
N TYR A 13 36.53 2.84 -20.42
CA TYR A 13 36.08 1.92 -19.37
C TYR A 13 37.12 0.83 -19.10
N LEU A 14 37.66 0.21 -20.17
CA LEU A 14 38.72 -0.79 -20.06
C LEU A 14 39.97 -0.24 -19.36
N ILE A 15 40.44 0.94 -19.79
CA ILE A 15 41.62 1.60 -19.19
C ILE A 15 41.33 2.00 -17.73
N GLY A 16 40.13 2.51 -17.46
CA GLY A 16 39.69 2.93 -16.13
C GLY A 16 39.67 1.78 -15.12
N PHE A 17 39.20 0.60 -15.50
CA PHE A 17 39.20 -0.57 -14.62
C PHE A 17 40.61 -0.94 -14.15
N PHE A 18 41.55 -1.07 -15.09
CA PHE A 18 42.95 -1.40 -14.75
C PHE A 18 43.61 -0.29 -13.92
N SER A 19 43.30 0.97 -14.19
CA SER A 19 43.83 2.10 -13.44
C SER A 19 43.31 2.14 -12.01
N ILE A 20 42.00 1.95 -11.81
CA ILE A 20 41.37 1.90 -10.48
C ILE A 20 41.91 0.70 -9.68
N PHE A 21 42.01 -0.46 -10.33
CA PHE A 21 42.57 -1.66 -9.69
C PHE A 21 44.03 -1.44 -9.25
N PHE A 22 44.86 -0.81 -10.10
CA PHE A 22 46.26 -0.52 -9.79
C PHE A 22 46.41 0.48 -8.64
N ILE A 23 45.56 1.53 -8.61
CA ILE A 23 45.54 2.50 -7.50
C ILE A 23 45.13 1.80 -6.20
N LEU A 24 44.09 0.98 -6.20
CA LEU A 24 43.61 0.28 -5.01
C LEU A 24 44.62 -0.76 -4.52
N TYR A 25 45.28 -1.48 -5.43
CA TYR A 25 46.39 -2.38 -5.13
C TYR A 25 47.51 -1.65 -4.36
N TYR A 26 47.95 -0.51 -4.87
CA TYR A 26 49.02 0.28 -4.25
C TYR A 26 48.61 0.90 -2.91
N THR A 27 47.37 1.37 -2.82
CA THR A 27 46.86 2.07 -1.62
C THR A 27 46.59 1.12 -0.46
N LEU A 28 46.16 -0.12 -0.73
CA LEU A 28 45.79 -1.10 0.29
C LEU A 28 46.87 -2.16 0.58
N MET A 29 48.03 -2.08 -0.09
CA MET A 29 49.16 -3.01 0.08
C MET A 29 48.71 -4.49 0.05
N LEU A 30 47.89 -4.83 -0.94
CA LEU A 30 47.28 -6.17 -1.04
C LEU A 30 48.31 -7.18 -1.56
N ASP A 31 48.37 -8.36 -0.94
CA ASP A 31 49.15 -9.48 -1.47
C ASP A 31 48.42 -10.11 -2.67
N LEU A 32 49.07 -10.12 -3.84
CA LEU A 32 48.52 -10.69 -5.07
C LEU A 32 48.16 -12.17 -4.92
N THR A 33 48.93 -12.93 -4.13
CA THR A 33 48.69 -14.37 -3.94
C THR A 33 47.41 -14.65 -3.17
N ILE A 34 47.08 -13.80 -2.19
CA ILE A 34 45.84 -13.86 -1.41
C ILE A 34 44.65 -13.41 -2.26
N LEU A 35 44.84 -12.41 -3.12
CA LEU A 35 43.78 -11.89 -3.98
C LEU A 35 43.33 -12.92 -5.04
N PHE A 36 44.27 -13.61 -5.68
CA PHE A 36 43.95 -14.64 -6.68
C PHE A 36 43.34 -15.92 -6.08
N THR A 37 43.46 -16.13 -4.78
CA THR A 37 42.80 -17.24 -4.05
C THR A 37 41.44 -16.82 -3.45
N ASP A 38 41.11 -15.53 -3.49
CA ASP A 38 39.84 -15.00 -3.02
C ASP A 38 38.71 -15.26 -4.02
N TRP A 39 37.71 -16.04 -3.59
CA TRP A 39 36.54 -16.36 -4.40
C TRP A 39 35.79 -15.12 -4.91
N SER A 40 35.77 -14.04 -4.13
CA SER A 40 35.07 -12.80 -4.52
C SER A 40 35.78 -12.05 -5.64
N PHE A 41 37.11 -12.15 -5.69
CA PHE A 41 37.92 -11.55 -6.75
C PHE A 41 37.80 -12.34 -8.06
N LEU A 42 37.74 -13.67 -7.98
CA LEU A 42 37.50 -14.52 -9.15
C LEU A 42 36.12 -14.23 -9.80
N ILE A 43 35.10 -14.00 -8.98
CA ILE A 43 33.77 -13.59 -9.46
C ILE A 43 33.82 -12.19 -10.10
N LEU A 44 34.57 -11.24 -9.52
CA LEU A 44 34.75 -9.91 -10.10
C LEU A 44 35.37 -9.97 -11.51
N LEU A 45 36.39 -10.81 -11.72
CA LEU A 45 37.01 -10.99 -13.04
C LEU A 45 36.02 -11.55 -14.07
N LEU A 46 35.21 -12.53 -13.68
CA LEU A 46 34.17 -13.09 -14.53
C LEU A 46 33.10 -12.05 -14.87
N LEU A 47 32.65 -11.26 -13.90
CA LEU A 47 31.69 -10.17 -14.12
C LEU A 47 32.28 -9.03 -14.94
N PHE A 48 33.59 -8.77 -14.84
CA PHE A 48 34.26 -7.81 -15.70
C PHE A 48 34.18 -8.23 -17.17
N VAL A 49 34.42 -9.50 -17.49
CA VAL A 49 34.29 -10.03 -18.86
C VAL A 49 32.87 -9.83 -19.38
N PHE A 50 31.84 -10.18 -18.60
CA PHE A 50 30.45 -9.95 -18.99
C PHE A 50 30.11 -8.47 -19.13
N SER A 51 30.65 -7.60 -18.27
CA SER A 51 30.45 -6.15 -18.39
C SER A 51 31.03 -5.59 -19.69
N VAL A 52 32.18 -6.10 -20.13
CA VAL A 52 32.84 -5.70 -21.38
C VAL A 52 32.03 -6.18 -22.59
N GLU A 53 31.51 -7.41 -22.54
CA GLU A 53 30.61 -7.94 -23.57
C GLU A 53 29.36 -7.07 -23.74
N GLU A 54 28.69 -6.73 -22.64
CA GLU A 54 27.52 -5.87 -22.64
C GLU A 54 27.82 -4.46 -23.15
N PHE A 55 28.97 -3.89 -22.74
CA PHE A 55 29.41 -2.58 -23.23
C PHE A 55 29.71 -2.62 -24.74
N TYR A 56 30.26 -3.71 -25.24
CA TYR A 56 30.49 -3.94 -26.67
C TYR A 56 29.17 -4.05 -27.46
N VAL A 57 28.19 -4.80 -26.95
CA VAL A 57 26.83 -4.90 -27.53
C VAL A 57 26.20 -3.50 -27.63
N TRP A 58 26.29 -2.69 -26.57
CA TRP A 58 25.81 -1.31 -26.58
C TRP A 58 26.59 -0.41 -27.55
N ALA A 59 27.92 -0.53 -27.60
CA ALA A 59 28.76 0.24 -28.51
C ALA A 59 28.46 -0.08 -29.98
N LYS A 60 28.16 -1.34 -30.29
CA LYS A 60 27.79 -1.81 -31.63
C LYS A 60 26.36 -1.41 -32.01
N ASN A 61 25.36 -1.76 -31.19
CA ASN A 61 23.93 -1.72 -31.54
C ASN A 61 23.23 -0.44 -31.07
N GLY A 62 23.78 0.26 -30.07
CA GLY A 62 23.21 1.50 -29.52
C GLY A 62 22.04 1.28 -28.57
N LYS A 63 21.72 0.01 -28.29
CA LYS A 63 20.73 -0.43 -27.32
C LYS A 63 21.42 -1.35 -26.32
N ARG A 64 21.02 -1.26 -25.05
CA ARG A 64 21.45 -2.19 -23.99
C ARG A 64 20.66 -3.49 -24.11
N SER A 65 21.22 -4.59 -23.61
CA SER A 65 20.46 -5.83 -23.42
C SER A 65 19.56 -5.71 -22.18
N GLU A 66 18.59 -6.63 -22.05
CA GLU A 66 17.75 -6.74 -20.86
C GLU A 66 18.52 -7.17 -19.60
N ILE A 67 19.74 -7.72 -19.76
CA ILE A 67 20.57 -8.25 -18.67
C ILE A 67 21.67 -7.24 -18.26
N SER A 68 21.90 -6.21 -19.08
CA SER A 68 22.95 -5.21 -18.90
C SER A 68 22.93 -4.55 -17.51
N ASP A 69 21.74 -4.24 -16.99
CA ASP A 69 21.57 -3.61 -15.68
C ASP A 69 21.96 -4.55 -14.53
N ILE A 70 21.58 -5.83 -14.62
CA ILE A 70 21.92 -6.86 -13.62
C ILE A 70 23.43 -7.07 -13.59
N VAL A 71 24.07 -7.14 -14.77
CA VAL A 71 25.52 -7.31 -14.90
C VAL A 71 26.25 -6.11 -14.32
N ALA A 72 25.79 -4.87 -14.58
CA ALA A 72 26.40 -3.67 -14.03
C ALA A 72 26.31 -3.62 -12.50
N ILE A 73 25.13 -3.89 -11.93
CA ILE A 73 24.93 -3.90 -10.48
C ILE A 73 25.79 -4.99 -9.82
N ALA A 74 25.79 -6.21 -10.37
CA ALA A 74 26.60 -7.30 -9.86
C ALA A 74 28.10 -6.97 -9.92
N PHE A 75 28.56 -6.38 -11.04
CA PHE A 75 29.96 -5.96 -11.20
C PHE A 75 30.37 -4.94 -10.14
N PHE A 76 29.60 -3.86 -9.96
CA PHE A 76 29.93 -2.84 -8.94
C PHE A 76 29.83 -3.39 -7.52
N PHE A 77 28.89 -4.30 -7.25
CA PHE A 77 28.78 -4.98 -5.96
C PHE A 77 30.07 -5.73 -5.63
N PHE A 78 30.53 -6.62 -6.52
CA PHE A 78 31.76 -7.38 -6.28
C PHE A 78 33.01 -6.51 -6.29
N LEU A 79 33.03 -5.44 -7.10
CA LEU A 79 34.13 -4.47 -7.11
C LEU A 79 34.32 -3.85 -5.71
N ILE A 80 33.23 -3.49 -5.04
CA ILE A 80 33.28 -2.91 -3.69
C ILE A 80 33.49 -3.99 -2.63
N TYR A 81 32.86 -5.15 -2.79
CA TYR A 81 32.90 -6.25 -1.82
C TYR A 81 34.30 -6.83 -1.64
N VAL A 82 35.09 -6.93 -2.71
CA VAL A 82 36.48 -7.40 -2.64
C VAL A 82 37.30 -6.59 -1.62
N PHE A 83 37.07 -5.28 -1.50
CA PHE A 83 37.83 -4.41 -0.60
C PHE A 83 37.18 -4.18 0.77
N THR A 84 35.85 -4.13 0.81
CA THR A 84 35.09 -3.85 2.03
C THR A 84 34.77 -5.09 2.84
N LYS A 85 34.57 -6.24 2.19
CA LYS A 85 34.04 -7.48 2.78
C LYS A 85 32.72 -7.29 3.54
N ASP A 86 32.04 -6.17 3.29
CA ASP A 86 30.75 -5.84 3.88
C ASP A 86 29.68 -5.87 2.79
N VAL A 87 28.64 -6.67 3.02
CA VAL A 87 27.56 -6.86 2.05
C VAL A 87 26.74 -5.58 1.92
N LEU A 88 26.42 -4.90 3.03
CA LEU A 88 25.53 -3.73 3.01
C LEU A 88 26.17 -2.57 2.24
N THR A 89 27.42 -2.24 2.55
CA THR A 89 28.20 -1.20 1.87
C THR A 89 28.31 -1.50 0.37
N SER A 90 28.51 -2.77 0.01
CA SER A 90 28.62 -3.20 -1.38
C SER A 90 27.31 -3.06 -2.15
N ILE A 91 26.17 -3.42 -1.54
CA ILE A 91 24.84 -3.21 -2.14
C ILE A 91 24.59 -1.71 -2.32
N MET A 92 24.78 -0.91 -1.27
CA MET A 92 24.49 0.52 -1.31
C MET A 92 25.36 1.26 -2.32
N GLY A 93 26.64 0.92 -2.41
CA GLY A 93 27.55 1.52 -3.39
C GLY A 93 27.23 1.11 -4.83
N ALA A 94 26.90 -0.16 -5.08
CA ALA A 94 26.51 -0.63 -6.40
C ALA A 94 25.26 0.09 -6.92
N PHE A 95 24.22 0.18 -6.09
CA PHE A 95 23.01 0.92 -6.45
C PHE A 95 23.26 2.43 -6.55
N SER A 96 24.11 3.01 -5.70
CA SER A 96 24.47 4.43 -5.79
C SER A 96 25.09 4.77 -7.15
N ILE A 97 26.08 3.99 -7.60
CA ILE A 97 26.74 4.19 -8.89
C ILE A 97 25.73 4.02 -10.03
N TYR A 98 24.88 3.00 -9.95
CA TYR A 98 23.86 2.74 -10.97
C TYR A 98 22.80 3.86 -11.05
N LEU A 99 22.35 4.38 -9.91
CA LEU A 99 21.31 5.41 -9.85
C LEU A 99 21.73 6.74 -10.49
N TRP A 100 23.02 7.07 -10.51
CA TRP A 100 23.51 8.23 -11.27
C TRP A 100 23.13 8.16 -12.76
N ILE A 101 23.20 6.96 -13.35
CA ILE A 101 22.80 6.72 -14.74
C ILE A 101 21.29 6.91 -14.88
N GLY A 102 20.49 6.31 -13.97
CA GLY A 102 19.04 6.43 -13.98
C GLY A 102 18.53 7.87 -13.83
N VAL A 103 19.15 8.67 -12.96
CA VAL A 103 18.82 10.10 -12.78
C VAL A 103 19.11 10.88 -14.07
N PHE A 104 20.20 10.57 -14.78
CA PHE A 104 20.50 11.23 -16.05
C PHE A 104 19.53 10.82 -17.16
N GLU A 105 19.23 9.53 -17.27
CA GLU A 105 18.35 8.99 -18.32
C GLU A 105 16.89 9.45 -18.18
N LEU A 106 16.38 9.53 -16.95
CA LEU A 106 14.99 9.89 -16.68
C LEU A 106 14.81 11.37 -16.34
N LYS A 107 15.70 12.24 -16.82
CA LYS A 107 15.63 13.70 -16.58
C LYS A 107 14.33 14.33 -17.10
N GLU A 108 13.74 13.74 -18.13
CA GLU A 108 12.48 14.20 -18.74
C GLU A 108 11.24 13.83 -17.91
N TYR A 109 11.37 12.93 -16.93
CA TYR A 109 10.26 12.47 -16.07
C TYR A 109 10.40 13.06 -14.67
N PRO A 110 9.83 14.25 -14.38
CA PRO A 110 10.18 15.04 -13.19
C PRO A 110 9.92 14.33 -11.86
N VAL A 111 8.83 13.56 -11.75
CA VAL A 111 8.49 12.82 -10.52
C VAL A 111 9.45 11.65 -10.31
N ILE A 112 9.68 10.83 -11.35
CA ILE A 112 10.57 9.68 -11.29
C ILE A 112 12.01 10.15 -11.02
N ASN A 113 12.43 11.23 -11.67
CA ASN A 113 13.74 11.83 -11.48
C ASN A 113 13.98 12.28 -10.03
N LYS A 114 13.01 12.98 -9.43
CA LYS A 114 13.06 13.39 -8.02
C LYS A 114 13.12 12.19 -7.08
N LEU A 115 12.34 11.13 -7.34
CA LEU A 115 12.39 9.90 -6.54
C LEU A 115 13.76 9.21 -6.64
N LEU A 116 14.31 9.08 -7.85
CA LEU A 116 15.65 8.54 -8.05
C LEU A 116 16.73 9.38 -7.37
N THR A 117 16.57 10.71 -7.35
CA THR A 117 17.49 11.62 -6.66
C THR A 117 17.46 11.39 -5.15
N ILE A 118 16.29 11.18 -4.55
CA ILE A 118 16.17 10.86 -3.10
C ILE A 118 16.92 9.56 -2.78
N SER A 119 16.67 8.51 -3.58
CA SER A 119 17.35 7.22 -3.41
C SER A 119 18.87 7.35 -3.61
N LEU A 120 19.29 8.11 -4.62
CA LEU A 120 20.70 8.35 -4.91
C LEU A 120 21.41 9.01 -3.73
N VAL A 121 20.87 10.12 -3.21
CA VAL A 121 21.47 10.82 -2.06
C VAL A 121 21.51 9.91 -0.84
N THR A 122 20.43 9.20 -0.55
CA THR A 122 20.35 8.30 0.60
C THR A 122 21.38 7.17 0.51
N TYR A 123 21.49 6.51 -0.64
CA TYR A 123 22.43 5.41 -0.83
C TYR A 123 23.89 5.89 -0.82
N ASN A 124 24.17 7.10 -1.34
CA ASN A 124 25.50 7.70 -1.21
C ASN A 124 25.89 7.95 0.24
N VAL A 125 24.97 8.47 1.06
CA VAL A 125 25.24 8.72 2.48
C VAL A 125 25.54 7.41 3.22
N ILE A 126 24.76 6.35 3.00
CA ILE A 126 25.02 5.03 3.61
C ILE A 126 26.33 4.44 3.09
N PHE A 127 26.59 4.52 1.79
CA PHE A 127 27.80 3.99 1.18
C PHE A 127 29.07 4.64 1.72
N ILE A 128 29.09 5.98 1.81
CA ILE A 128 30.21 6.73 2.38
C ILE A 128 30.40 6.36 3.86
N ALA A 129 29.31 6.25 4.63
CA ALA A 129 29.37 5.80 6.01
C ALA A 129 29.95 4.38 6.15
N GLY A 130 29.61 3.47 5.24
CA GLY A 130 30.16 2.13 5.17
C GLY A 130 31.67 2.10 4.89
N ILE A 131 32.14 2.92 3.94
CA ILE A 131 33.58 3.08 3.69
C ILE A 131 34.31 3.61 4.93
N ILE A 132 33.75 4.64 5.58
CA ILE A 132 34.32 5.24 6.80
C ILE A 132 34.35 4.20 7.93
N SER A 133 33.27 3.44 8.14
CA SER A 133 33.20 2.40 9.17
C SER A 133 34.27 1.34 8.97
N ASN A 134 34.40 0.83 7.74
CA ASN A 134 35.41 -0.17 7.39
C ASN A 134 36.85 0.35 7.60
N TYR A 135 37.11 1.63 7.30
CA TYR A 135 38.41 2.24 7.58
C TYR A 135 38.67 2.36 9.09
N LEU A 136 37.68 2.82 9.86
CA LEU A 136 37.79 2.96 11.32
C LEU A 136 37.99 1.62 12.04
N GLU A 137 37.30 0.57 11.59
CA GLU A 137 37.46 -0.79 12.11
C GLU A 137 38.86 -1.35 11.81
N LYS A 138 39.33 -1.22 10.56
CA LYS A 138 40.69 -1.65 10.17
C LYS A 138 41.79 -0.89 10.92
N SER A 139 41.56 0.37 11.26
CA SER A 139 42.48 1.19 12.07
C SER A 139 42.41 0.91 13.59
N LYS A 140 41.54 -0.02 14.04
CA LYS A 140 41.27 -0.35 15.46
C LYS A 140 40.81 0.82 16.32
N ILE A 141 40.33 1.92 15.72
CA ILE A 141 39.84 3.11 16.44
C ILE A 141 38.46 2.85 17.04
N LEU A 142 37.61 2.08 16.35
CA LEU A 142 36.28 1.66 16.81
C LEU A 142 36.14 0.14 16.66
N THR A 143 35.50 -0.51 17.63
CA THR A 143 35.33 -1.97 17.66
C THR A 143 34.04 -2.46 16.99
N SER A 144 33.17 -1.54 16.55
CA SER A 144 31.84 -1.86 16.05
C SER A 144 31.40 -0.89 14.96
N SER A 145 30.54 -1.36 14.05
CA SER A 145 29.95 -0.66 12.90
C SER A 145 28.97 0.47 13.25
N ILE A 146 29.15 1.13 14.40
CA ILE A 146 28.22 2.15 14.94
C ILE A 146 27.91 3.23 13.90
N VAL A 147 28.90 3.66 13.12
CA VAL A 147 28.72 4.71 12.11
C VAL A 147 27.76 4.24 11.01
N LEU A 148 27.99 3.05 10.45
CA LEU A 148 27.13 2.47 9.41
C LEU A 148 25.74 2.18 9.95
N ASP A 149 25.63 1.55 11.13
CA ASP A 149 24.35 1.19 11.75
C ASP A 149 23.51 2.42 12.08
N THR A 150 24.16 3.48 12.60
CA THR A 150 23.50 4.75 12.89
C THR A 150 23.02 5.40 11.59
N VAL A 151 23.88 5.53 10.59
CA VAL A 151 23.49 6.16 9.31
C VAL A 151 22.41 5.35 8.60
N PHE A 152 22.48 4.02 8.66
CA PHE A 152 21.44 3.15 8.12
C PHE A 152 20.11 3.35 8.86
N ALA A 153 20.12 3.40 10.20
CA ALA A 153 18.92 3.69 10.99
C ALA A 153 18.34 5.09 10.69
N PHE A 154 19.19 6.08 10.41
CA PHE A 154 18.78 7.44 10.06
C PHE A 154 18.45 7.65 8.58
N SER A 155 18.79 6.71 7.69
CA SER A 155 18.58 6.83 6.24
C SER A 155 17.13 7.11 5.86
N PHE A 156 16.19 6.59 6.64
CA PHE A 156 14.77 6.88 6.49
C PHE A 156 14.43 8.36 6.69
N TRP A 157 15.01 9.00 7.70
CA TRP A 157 14.80 10.44 7.94
C TRP A 157 15.38 11.29 6.80
N ILE A 158 16.46 10.82 6.18
CA ILE A 158 17.02 11.42 4.96
C ILE A 158 16.01 11.32 3.81
N ILE A 159 15.43 10.14 3.58
CA ILE A 159 14.39 9.93 2.55
C ILE A 159 13.18 10.85 2.80
N LEU A 160 12.66 10.89 4.03
CA LEU A 160 11.52 11.74 4.40
C LEU A 160 11.83 13.22 4.22
N GLY A 161 12.97 13.68 4.71
CA GLY A 161 13.41 15.08 4.63
C GLY A 161 13.58 15.53 3.19
N LEU A 162 14.32 14.76 2.38
CA LEU A 162 14.52 15.06 0.96
C LEU A 162 13.22 15.00 0.17
N GLY A 163 12.35 14.04 0.49
CA GLY A 163 11.05 13.95 -0.13
C GLY A 163 10.14 15.14 0.18
N PHE A 164 10.13 15.62 1.43
CA PHE A 164 9.44 16.86 1.78
C PHE A 164 10.03 18.07 1.06
N ILE A 165 11.36 18.15 0.94
CA ILE A 165 12.04 19.23 0.20
C ILE A 165 11.65 19.23 -1.30
N LEU A 166 11.59 18.06 -1.94
CA LEU A 166 11.39 17.94 -3.39
C LEU A 166 9.92 17.93 -3.84
N PHE A 167 9.01 17.45 -2.98
CA PHE A 167 7.58 17.26 -3.28
C PHE A 167 6.64 18.03 -2.34
N GLY A 168 7.16 18.69 -1.29
CA GLY A 168 6.39 19.49 -0.34
C GLY A 168 5.36 18.69 0.43
N ARG A 169 4.22 19.33 0.73
CA ARG A 169 3.11 18.72 1.51
C ARG A 169 2.49 17.48 0.82
N LYS A 170 2.56 17.39 -0.52
CA LYS A 170 2.04 16.24 -1.28
C LYS A 170 2.77 14.94 -0.91
N TYR A 171 4.06 15.02 -0.61
CA TYR A 171 4.87 13.87 -0.20
C TYR A 171 4.37 13.23 1.09
N LEU A 172 4.02 14.03 2.09
CA LEU A 172 3.51 13.56 3.37
C LEU A 172 2.17 12.83 3.21
N ILE A 173 1.32 13.30 2.30
CA ILE A 173 0.04 12.66 2.00
C ILE A 173 0.29 11.29 1.36
N VAL A 174 1.25 11.18 0.43
CA VAL A 174 1.57 9.92 -0.25
C VAL A 174 2.32 8.94 0.66
N TRP A 175 3.24 9.41 1.50
CA TRP A 175 3.95 8.57 2.47
C TRP A 175 3.08 8.04 3.60
N ARG A 176 2.06 8.80 4.00
CA ARG A 176 0.99 8.31 4.88
C ARG A 176 0.37 7.00 4.34
N PHE A 177 0.42 6.78 3.02
CA PHE A 177 -0.11 5.59 2.37
C PHE A 177 0.96 4.57 1.95
N LEU A 178 2.26 4.90 1.95
CA LEU A 178 3.29 4.06 1.30
C LEU A 178 3.98 3.04 2.20
N SER A 179 4.18 3.38 3.47
CA SER A 179 4.66 2.41 4.45
C SER A 179 3.91 2.66 5.75
N PRO A 180 2.74 1.99 5.89
CA PRO A 180 2.02 1.96 7.15
C PRO A 180 2.95 1.60 8.32
N GLN A 181 3.99 0.79 8.08
CA GLN A 181 4.92 0.28 9.09
C GLN A 181 5.66 1.39 9.84
N TYR A 182 6.16 2.43 9.18
CA TYR A 182 6.90 3.51 9.86
C TYR A 182 5.99 4.53 10.53
N LEU A 183 4.83 4.80 9.93
CA LEU A 183 3.78 5.55 10.62
C LEU A 183 3.34 4.79 11.88
N ILE A 184 3.18 3.46 11.79
CA ILE A 184 2.88 2.59 12.92
C ILE A 184 4.01 2.67 13.97
N ILE A 185 5.29 2.60 13.57
CA ILE A 185 6.41 2.74 14.52
C ILE A 185 6.41 4.12 15.19
N LEU A 186 6.23 5.21 14.43
CA LEU A 186 6.13 6.56 14.98
C LEU A 186 4.95 6.69 15.95
N LEU A 187 3.77 6.21 15.55
CA LEU A 187 2.58 6.18 16.40
C LEU A 187 2.78 5.31 17.63
N TYR A 188 3.55 4.22 17.52
CA TYR A 188 3.92 3.35 18.62
C TYR A 188 4.85 4.05 19.60
N ILE A 189 5.85 4.81 19.11
CA ILE A 189 6.72 5.64 19.94
C ILE A 189 5.91 6.73 20.64
N ILE A 190 5.03 7.42 19.94
CA ILE A 190 4.15 8.45 20.52
C ILE A 190 3.22 7.82 21.57
N GLY A 191 2.61 6.67 21.25
CA GLY A 191 1.78 5.91 22.16
C GLY A 191 2.56 5.48 23.41
N TRP A 192 3.79 5.00 23.24
CA TRP A 192 4.69 4.64 24.32
C TRP A 192 5.02 5.84 25.22
N LEU A 193 5.42 6.98 24.64
CA LEU A 193 5.69 8.22 25.37
C LEU A 193 4.46 8.68 26.16
N LEU A 194 3.27 8.58 25.55
CA LEU A 194 2.02 8.93 26.21
C LEU A 194 1.74 7.98 27.38
N VAL A 195 1.90 6.67 27.22
CA VAL A 195 1.73 5.70 28.30
C VAL A 195 2.72 5.95 29.43
N VAL A 196 4.00 6.19 29.14
CA VAL A 196 5.01 6.51 30.16
C VAL A 196 4.65 7.79 30.91
N PHE A 197 4.29 8.85 30.18
CA PHE A 197 3.88 10.13 30.77
C PHE A 197 2.65 9.98 31.66
N VAL A 198 1.60 9.29 31.19
CA VAL A 198 0.38 9.05 31.97
C VAL A 198 0.68 8.16 33.17
N ASN A 199 1.56 7.16 33.06
CA ASN A 199 1.95 6.33 34.20
C ASN A 199 2.67 7.16 35.27
N GLN A 200 3.60 8.03 34.87
CA GLN A 200 4.29 8.95 35.78
C GLN A 200 3.32 9.92 36.46
N PHE A 201 2.35 10.45 35.71
CA PHE A 201 1.34 11.35 36.25
C PHE A 201 0.40 10.63 37.23
N ILE A 202 -0.20 9.51 36.85
CA ILE A 202 -1.15 8.77 37.70
C ILE A 202 -0.48 8.24 38.96
N SER A 203 0.77 7.77 38.88
CA SER A 203 1.51 7.28 40.06
C SER A 203 1.76 8.36 41.12
N GLN A 204 1.69 9.65 40.78
CA GLN A 204 1.70 10.74 41.76
C GLN A 204 0.39 10.87 42.54
N PHE A 205 -0.75 10.51 41.93
CA PHE A 205 -2.09 10.64 42.54
C PHE A 205 -2.61 9.33 43.15
N LEU A 206 -2.25 8.18 42.58
CA LEU A 206 -2.61 6.84 43.06
C LEU A 206 -1.34 5.99 43.25
N PRO A 207 -0.68 6.07 44.42
CA PRO A 207 0.48 5.25 44.74
C PRO A 207 0.12 3.76 44.64
N GLY A 208 0.88 3.00 43.83
CA GLY A 208 0.67 1.56 43.62
C GLY A 208 -0.20 1.20 42.41
N PHE A 209 -0.88 2.18 41.78
CA PHE A 209 -1.53 1.94 40.49
C PHE A 209 -0.51 2.06 39.36
N THR A 210 -0.29 0.96 38.63
CA THR A 210 0.53 0.97 37.40
C THR A 210 -0.34 0.66 36.20
N LEU A 211 -0.10 1.38 35.09
CA LEU A 211 -0.79 1.11 33.82
C LEU A 211 -0.50 -0.30 33.31
N LEU A 212 0.73 -0.79 33.50
CA LEU A 212 1.15 -2.11 33.10
C LEU A 212 0.39 -3.21 33.86
N GLY A 213 0.21 -3.07 35.18
CA GLY A 213 -0.51 -4.04 36.01
C GLY A 213 -2.02 -4.08 35.76
N ASN A 214 -2.59 -3.01 35.20
CA ASN A 214 -4.03 -2.89 34.92
C ASN A 214 -4.35 -2.73 33.43
N ILE A 215 -3.46 -3.24 32.55
CA ILE A 215 -3.50 -2.91 31.12
C ILE A 215 -4.84 -3.28 30.46
N TYR A 216 -5.45 -4.42 30.82
CA TYR A 216 -6.74 -4.82 30.25
C TYR A 216 -7.86 -3.84 30.62
N ILE A 217 -7.95 -3.43 31.89
CA ILE A 217 -8.98 -2.48 32.36
C ILE A 217 -8.80 -1.14 31.64
N VAL A 218 -7.56 -0.69 31.53
CA VAL A 218 -7.21 0.55 30.82
C VAL A 218 -7.60 0.47 29.35
N LEU A 219 -7.22 -0.61 28.65
CA LEU A 219 -7.53 -0.78 27.22
C LEU A 219 -9.03 -0.89 26.95
N ILE A 220 -9.77 -1.62 27.79
CA ILE A 220 -11.24 -1.70 27.71
C ILE A 220 -11.85 -0.32 27.95
N GLY A 221 -11.40 0.40 28.99
CA GLY A 221 -11.87 1.75 29.29
C GLY A 221 -11.60 2.73 28.15
N ILE A 222 -10.40 2.71 27.58
CA ILE A 222 -10.02 3.52 26.42
C ILE A 222 -10.88 3.15 25.21
N ASN A 223 -11.10 1.86 24.93
CA ASN A 223 -11.92 1.43 23.81
C ASN A 223 -13.36 1.96 23.90
N VAL A 224 -13.97 1.91 25.10
CA VAL A 224 -15.30 2.47 25.36
C VAL A 224 -15.28 4.00 25.21
N ILE A 225 -14.30 4.70 25.80
CA ILE A 225 -14.19 6.16 25.69
C ILE A 225 -14.06 6.57 24.22
N ILE A 226 -13.16 5.95 23.46
CA ILE A 226 -12.96 6.20 22.04
C ILE A 226 -14.26 5.98 21.28
N TYR A 227 -14.99 4.89 21.54
CA TYR A 227 -16.28 4.64 20.91
C TYR A 227 -17.27 5.79 21.16
N LEU A 228 -17.43 6.22 22.41
CA LEU A 228 -18.34 7.29 22.80
C LEU A 228 -18.00 8.64 22.17
N ILE A 229 -16.71 8.98 22.07
CA ILE A 229 -16.26 10.27 21.51
C ILE A 229 -15.97 10.21 20.00
N SER A 230 -16.03 9.02 19.38
CA SER A 230 -15.55 8.76 18.01
C SER A 230 -16.13 9.73 16.98
N GLY A 231 -17.42 10.08 17.07
CA GLY A 231 -18.08 11.00 16.15
C GLY A 231 -17.40 12.38 16.10
N ALA A 232 -17.33 13.07 17.23
CA ALA A 232 -16.71 14.40 17.30
C ALA A 232 -15.19 14.36 17.13
N PHE A 233 -14.54 13.28 17.56
CA PHE A 233 -13.10 13.09 17.38
C PHE A 233 -12.73 12.96 15.90
N LEU A 234 -13.45 12.13 15.15
CA LEU A 234 -13.21 11.92 13.72
C LEU A 234 -13.50 13.16 12.89
N ASP A 235 -14.54 13.95 13.22
CA ASP A 235 -14.80 15.22 12.53
C ASP A 235 -13.58 16.16 12.58
N LYS A 236 -12.98 16.30 13.77
CA LYS A 236 -11.81 17.15 13.96
C LYS A 236 -10.57 16.56 13.29
N LEU A 237 -10.35 15.26 13.43
CA LEU A 237 -9.18 14.57 12.88
C LEU A 237 -9.16 14.61 11.35
N LEU A 238 -10.33 14.42 10.73
CA LEU A 238 -10.52 14.40 9.28
C LEU A 238 -10.93 15.78 8.72
N GLY A 239 -11.01 16.83 9.54
CA GLY A 239 -11.40 18.17 9.08
C GLY A 239 -12.76 18.22 8.38
N ILE A 240 -13.69 17.35 8.78
CA ILE A 240 -15.03 17.24 8.18
C ILE A 240 -15.86 18.43 8.64
N LYS A 241 -16.54 19.08 7.70
CA LYS A 241 -17.42 20.22 7.96
C LYS A 241 -18.86 19.86 7.68
N GLU A 242 -19.79 20.42 8.45
CA GLU A 242 -21.22 20.22 8.23
C GLU A 242 -21.64 20.74 6.84
N VAL A 243 -22.44 19.93 6.16
CA VAL A 243 -22.95 20.24 4.82
C VAL A 243 -24.15 21.15 4.91
N LYS A 244 -24.19 22.19 4.06
CA LYS A 244 -25.34 23.08 3.87
C LYS A 244 -26.08 22.87 2.55
N ASP A 245 -25.55 22.02 1.68
CA ASP A 245 -26.16 21.70 0.39
C ASP A 245 -27.45 20.89 0.61
N GLU A 246 -28.59 21.53 0.31
CA GLU A 246 -29.92 20.95 0.47
C GLU A 246 -30.09 19.69 -0.39
N LYS A 247 -29.56 19.69 -1.63
CA LYS A 247 -29.69 18.53 -2.54
C LYS A 247 -29.03 17.29 -1.93
N LEU A 248 -27.86 17.48 -1.34
CA LEU A 248 -27.12 16.38 -0.72
C LEU A 248 -27.80 15.88 0.55
N LEU A 249 -28.32 16.80 1.37
CA LEU A 249 -29.08 16.46 2.57
C LEU A 249 -30.35 15.67 2.21
N ASP A 250 -31.05 16.05 1.14
CA ASP A 250 -32.24 15.36 0.65
C ASP A 250 -31.92 13.94 0.16
N ILE A 251 -30.81 13.76 -0.57
CA ILE A 251 -30.35 12.43 -1.00
C ILE A 251 -30.06 11.55 0.22
N VAL A 252 -29.29 12.05 1.19
CA VAL A 252 -28.97 11.28 2.40
C VAL A 252 -30.24 10.95 3.19
N GLU A 253 -31.16 11.89 3.33
CA GLU A 253 -32.42 11.69 4.06
C GLU A 253 -33.29 10.62 3.39
N LYS A 254 -33.39 10.65 2.05
CA LYS A 254 -34.11 9.62 1.28
C LYS A 254 -33.50 8.24 1.50
N VAL A 255 -32.19 8.10 1.27
CA VAL A 255 -31.49 6.81 1.41
C VAL A 255 -31.56 6.30 2.86
N LYS A 256 -31.45 7.19 3.86
CA LYS A 256 -31.61 6.87 5.28
C LYS A 256 -32.98 6.26 5.56
N ASN A 257 -34.03 6.82 4.98
CA ASN A 257 -35.40 6.33 5.13
C ASN A 257 -35.57 4.96 4.47
N ASP A 258 -35.01 4.77 3.27
CA ASP A 258 -35.06 3.49 2.55
C ASP A 258 -34.29 2.37 3.29
N ILE A 259 -33.16 2.68 3.91
CA ILE A 259 -32.38 1.77 4.77
C ILE A 259 -33.08 1.53 6.14
N GLY A 260 -34.07 2.35 6.49
CA GLY A 260 -34.86 2.23 7.72
C GLY A 260 -34.12 2.69 8.98
N ILE A 261 -33.22 3.68 8.89
CA ILE A 261 -32.57 4.28 10.05
C ILE A 261 -33.53 5.29 10.70
N LYS A 262 -33.95 4.98 11.93
CA LYS A 262 -34.68 5.92 12.79
C LYS A 262 -33.68 6.87 13.47
N GLY A 263 -33.97 8.18 13.44
CA GLY A 263 -33.16 9.22 14.06
C GLY A 263 -32.43 10.14 13.07
N LYS A 264 -31.75 11.16 13.61
CA LYS A 264 -30.95 12.10 12.83
C LYS A 264 -29.61 11.46 12.48
N VAL A 265 -29.19 11.61 11.22
CA VAL A 265 -27.82 11.34 10.75
C VAL A 265 -27.19 12.68 10.43
N ARG A 266 -26.02 12.98 11.02
CA ARG A 266 -25.30 14.21 10.69
C ARG A 266 -24.51 14.01 9.41
N VAL A 267 -24.60 14.95 8.49
CA VAL A 267 -23.92 14.88 7.18
C VAL A 267 -22.76 15.87 7.16
N GLY A 268 -21.58 15.33 6.91
CA GLY A 268 -20.35 16.10 6.78
C GLY A 268 -19.73 15.96 5.40
N PHE A 269 -18.90 16.93 5.02
CA PHE A 269 -18.10 16.92 3.80
C PHE A 269 -16.64 17.20 4.09
N GLY A 270 -15.77 16.43 3.45
CA GLY A 270 -14.32 16.60 3.44
C GLY A 270 -13.81 16.77 2.01
N LYS A 271 -13.01 17.80 1.76
CA LYS A 271 -12.45 18.08 0.43
C LYS A 271 -11.16 17.29 0.19
N TYR A 272 -11.23 16.25 -0.66
CA TYR A 272 -10.13 15.31 -0.90
C TYR A 272 -10.05 14.85 -2.36
N PRO A 273 -8.87 14.43 -2.87
CA PRO A 273 -8.66 14.00 -4.26
C PRO A 273 -9.33 12.68 -4.66
N ILE A 274 -10.13 12.08 -3.79
CA ILE A 274 -10.76 10.77 -3.97
C ILE A 274 -12.26 10.90 -3.72
N LEU A 275 -13.06 10.09 -4.43
CA LEU A 275 -14.48 9.93 -4.12
C LEU A 275 -14.63 8.80 -3.10
N ASN A 276 -15.19 9.08 -1.94
CA ASN A 276 -15.57 8.09 -0.94
C ASN A 276 -16.72 8.64 -0.08
N ALA A 277 -17.39 7.77 0.66
CA ALA A 277 -18.14 8.19 1.84
C ALA A 277 -17.80 7.25 3.00
N GLN A 278 -18.02 7.71 4.22
CA GLN A 278 -17.75 6.91 5.41
C GLN A 278 -18.80 7.18 6.46
N ALA A 279 -19.45 6.13 6.95
CA ALA A 279 -20.26 6.20 8.15
C ALA A 279 -19.41 5.98 9.41
N TYR A 280 -19.67 6.78 10.46
CA TYR A 280 -18.92 6.71 11.71
C TYR A 280 -19.73 7.26 12.89
N GLY A 281 -19.17 7.09 14.09
CA GLY A 281 -19.76 7.52 15.34
C GLY A 281 -20.46 6.40 16.11
N PRO A 282 -20.80 6.64 17.38
CA PRO A 282 -21.52 5.68 18.21
C PRO A 282 -23.00 5.57 17.81
N PHE A 283 -23.70 4.57 18.36
CA PHE A 283 -25.08 4.24 17.97
C PHE A 283 -26.08 5.41 18.18
N PHE A 284 -25.77 6.32 19.11
CA PHE A 284 -26.57 7.50 19.46
C PHE A 284 -26.15 8.79 18.73
N ASP A 285 -24.99 8.81 18.07
CA ASP A 285 -24.50 9.97 17.31
C ASP A 285 -24.01 9.50 15.94
N ARG A 286 -24.99 9.18 15.08
CA ARG A 286 -24.76 8.65 13.74
C ARG A 286 -24.32 9.76 12.80
N ARG A 287 -23.18 9.57 12.15
CA ARG A 287 -22.59 10.53 11.21
C ARG A 287 -22.23 9.85 9.90
N ILE A 288 -22.31 10.60 8.82
CA ILE A 288 -21.78 10.20 7.51
C ILE A 288 -20.96 11.37 6.94
N ALA A 289 -19.76 11.06 6.45
CA ALA A 289 -18.91 12.02 5.78
C ALA A 289 -18.75 11.66 4.32
N ILE A 290 -18.97 12.63 3.45
CA ILE A 290 -18.73 12.50 2.02
C ILE A 290 -17.38 13.14 1.73
N ILE A 291 -16.54 12.38 1.05
CA ILE A 291 -15.15 12.72 0.76
C ILE A 291 -15.07 12.84 -0.75
N ALA A 292 -14.89 14.05 -1.26
CA ALA A 292 -14.73 14.28 -2.70
C ALA A 292 -13.95 15.57 -2.99
N ASN A 293 -13.49 15.72 -4.23
CA ASN A 293 -12.85 16.97 -4.67
C ASN A 293 -13.87 18.11 -4.72
N ASP A 294 -15.07 17.77 -5.18
CA ASP A 294 -16.20 18.65 -5.34
C ASP A 294 -17.49 17.83 -5.19
N ILE A 295 -18.51 18.42 -4.56
CA ILE A 295 -19.83 17.80 -4.40
C ILE A 295 -20.54 17.73 -5.76
N GLU A 296 -20.30 18.71 -6.63
CA GLU A 296 -20.99 18.84 -7.93
C GLU A 296 -20.55 17.80 -8.97
N ASN A 297 -19.37 17.20 -8.81
CA ASN A 297 -18.78 16.27 -9.78
C ASN A 297 -19.15 14.80 -9.53
N ILE A 298 -19.99 14.51 -8.53
CA ILE A 298 -20.36 13.14 -8.16
C ILE A 298 -21.65 12.76 -8.88
N SER A 299 -21.63 11.62 -9.60
CA SER A 299 -22.86 11.05 -10.16
C SER A 299 -23.83 10.73 -9.03
N GLU A 300 -25.06 11.24 -9.14
CA GLU A 300 -26.08 11.10 -8.10
C GLU A 300 -26.43 9.63 -7.81
N ASP A 301 -26.46 8.79 -8.85
CA ASP A 301 -26.69 7.34 -8.72
C ASP A 301 -25.58 6.69 -7.87
N GLU A 302 -24.32 6.97 -8.19
CA GLU A 302 -23.18 6.39 -7.48
C GLU A 302 -23.14 6.86 -6.03
N LEU A 303 -23.42 8.14 -5.81
CA LEU A 303 -23.50 8.73 -4.48
C LEU A 303 -24.57 8.05 -3.63
N LYS A 304 -25.76 7.80 -4.19
CA LYS A 304 -26.83 7.03 -3.52
C LYS A 304 -26.36 5.63 -3.14
N GLY A 305 -25.70 4.92 -4.06
CA GLY A 305 -25.17 3.58 -3.81
C GLY A 305 -24.15 3.54 -2.67
N ILE A 306 -23.19 4.48 -2.67
CA ILE A 306 -22.15 4.58 -1.62
C ILE A 306 -22.80 4.96 -0.28
N ILE A 307 -23.68 5.96 -0.26
CA ILE A 307 -24.39 6.38 0.96
C ILE A 307 -25.23 5.22 1.50
N ALA A 308 -25.91 4.47 0.64
CA ALA A 308 -26.73 3.33 1.06
C ALA A 308 -25.87 2.25 1.74
N HIS A 309 -24.70 1.94 1.19
CA HIS A 309 -23.72 1.02 1.78
C HIS A 309 -23.23 1.47 3.15
N GLU A 310 -22.81 2.72 3.27
CA GLU A 310 -22.30 3.28 4.53
C GLU A 310 -23.41 3.38 5.59
N LEU A 311 -24.63 3.76 5.19
CA LEU A 311 -25.77 3.76 6.09
C LEU A 311 -26.19 2.32 6.48
N ALA A 312 -26.01 1.33 5.62
CA ALA A 312 -26.24 -0.07 5.98
C ALA A 312 -25.31 -0.54 7.11
N HIS A 313 -24.04 -0.08 7.15
CA HIS A 313 -23.15 -0.29 8.30
C HIS A 313 -23.68 0.35 9.58
N THR A 314 -24.17 1.59 9.47
CA THR A 314 -24.78 2.32 10.60
C THR A 314 -26.01 1.59 11.13
N LYS A 315 -26.89 1.13 10.23
CA LYS A 315 -28.10 0.38 10.56
C LYS A 315 -27.78 -0.94 11.26
N GLY A 316 -26.71 -1.61 10.83
CA GLY A 316 -26.21 -2.84 11.45
C GLY A 316 -25.44 -2.64 12.76
N ASN A 317 -25.20 -1.39 13.19
CA ASN A 317 -24.36 -1.06 14.33
C ASN A 317 -22.96 -1.72 14.27
N HIS A 318 -22.37 -1.85 13.07
CA HIS A 318 -21.13 -2.61 12.89
C HIS A 318 -19.96 -2.08 13.76
N ILE A 319 -19.89 -0.76 13.98
CA ILE A 319 -18.89 -0.13 14.85
C ILE A 319 -19.06 -0.60 16.31
N LEU A 320 -20.31 -0.72 16.79
CA LEU A 320 -20.59 -1.21 18.14
C LEU A 320 -20.25 -2.70 18.26
N ILE A 321 -20.59 -3.51 17.25
CA ILE A 321 -20.22 -4.92 17.20
C ILE A 321 -18.70 -5.07 17.28
N LEU A 322 -17.96 -4.29 16.50
CA LEU A 322 -16.50 -4.34 16.50
C LEU A 322 -15.92 -3.91 17.86
N THR A 323 -16.52 -2.92 18.51
CA THR A 323 -16.17 -2.51 19.89
C THR A 323 -16.33 -3.68 20.86
N PHE A 324 -17.46 -4.40 20.82
CA PHE A 324 -17.67 -5.58 21.66
C PHE A 324 -16.74 -6.74 21.32
N VAL A 325 -16.41 -6.95 20.04
CA VAL A 325 -15.44 -7.96 19.62
C VAL A 325 -14.05 -7.64 20.18
N THR A 326 -13.61 -6.37 20.15
CA THR A 326 -12.35 -5.93 20.76
C THR A 326 -12.34 -6.13 22.28
N ILE A 327 -13.44 -5.78 22.97
CA ILE A 327 -13.56 -6.02 24.42
C ILE A 327 -13.53 -7.52 24.72
N GLY A 328 -14.24 -8.33 23.93
CA GLY A 328 -14.25 -9.78 24.05
C GLY A 328 -12.86 -10.40 23.89
N ASP A 329 -12.08 -9.96 22.89
CA ASP A 329 -10.69 -10.38 22.70
C ASP A 329 -9.83 -10.04 23.93
N LEU A 330 -9.93 -8.81 24.44
CA LEU A 330 -9.19 -8.37 25.64
C LEU A 330 -9.57 -9.19 26.87
N LEU A 331 -10.86 -9.49 27.08
CA LEU A 331 -11.33 -10.31 28.20
C LEU A 331 -10.82 -11.75 28.11
N ILE A 332 -10.88 -12.36 26.91
CA ILE A 332 -10.36 -13.72 26.69
C ILE A 332 -8.87 -13.76 26.99
N ARG A 333 -8.09 -12.80 26.48
CA ARG A 333 -6.66 -12.68 26.76
C ARG A 333 -6.37 -12.50 28.24
N TRP A 334 -7.18 -11.71 28.94
CA TRP A 334 -7.03 -11.51 30.38
C TRP A 334 -7.24 -12.82 31.16
N VAL A 335 -8.30 -13.57 30.85
CA VAL A 335 -8.60 -14.86 31.51
C VAL A 335 -7.52 -15.91 31.20
N LEU A 336 -7.00 -15.93 29.97
CA LEU A 336 -5.94 -16.86 29.56
C LEU A 336 -4.53 -16.42 30.00
N GLY A 337 -4.38 -15.21 30.56
CA GLY A 337 -3.08 -14.66 30.95
C GLY A 337 -2.15 -14.37 29.76
N PHE A 338 -2.71 -14.14 28.57
CA PHE A 338 -1.95 -13.79 27.36
C PHE A 338 -1.76 -12.29 27.23
N PRO A 339 -0.56 -11.80 26.87
CA PRO A 339 -0.34 -10.37 26.68
C PRO A 339 -1.38 -9.73 25.74
N ALA A 340 -1.86 -8.55 26.13
CA ALA A 340 -2.87 -7.78 25.41
C ALA A 340 -2.29 -7.15 24.13
N THR A 341 -1.04 -6.68 24.20
CA THR A 341 -0.36 -5.91 23.16
C THR A 341 1.13 -6.25 23.12
N PHE A 342 1.85 -5.72 22.13
CA PHE A 342 3.31 -5.78 22.13
C PHE A 342 3.93 -4.98 23.29
N TYR A 343 3.21 -4.00 23.87
CA TYR A 343 3.74 -3.16 24.94
C TYR A 343 3.92 -3.95 26.24
N ASP A 344 2.86 -4.61 26.72
CA ASP A 344 2.95 -5.47 27.91
C ASP A 344 3.73 -6.75 27.66
N TYR A 345 3.79 -7.23 26.41
CA TYR A 345 4.73 -8.28 26.06
C TYR A 345 6.19 -7.84 26.29
N THR A 346 6.57 -6.64 25.83
CA THR A 346 7.96 -6.15 25.93
C THR A 346 8.35 -5.68 27.32
N PHE A 347 7.46 -5.00 28.04
CA PHE A 347 7.76 -4.35 29.31
C PHE A 347 7.20 -5.09 30.53
N GLY A 348 6.37 -6.11 30.32
CA GLY A 348 5.85 -6.99 31.37
C GLY A 348 6.66 -8.27 31.52
N ASN A 349 6.07 -9.22 32.25
CA ASN A 349 6.58 -10.57 32.40
C ASN A 349 5.67 -11.51 31.57
N PRO A 350 5.89 -11.64 30.25
CA PRO A 350 5.04 -12.46 29.41
C PRO A 350 5.10 -13.92 29.82
N SER A 351 3.95 -14.58 29.85
CA SER A 351 3.77 -15.99 30.19
C SER A 351 4.07 -16.94 29.02
N ILE A 352 4.23 -16.40 27.80
CA ILE A 352 4.38 -17.14 26.54
C ILE A 352 5.55 -16.59 25.73
N ASP A 353 6.23 -17.46 24.97
CA ASP A 353 7.33 -17.03 24.10
C ASP A 353 6.85 -16.17 22.92
N LEU A 354 7.77 -15.36 22.38
CA LEU A 354 7.47 -14.37 21.34
C LEU A 354 6.89 -15.02 20.08
N ILE A 355 7.41 -16.19 19.70
CA ILE A 355 6.95 -16.91 18.52
C ILE A 355 5.49 -17.33 18.69
N TYR A 356 5.11 -17.87 19.86
CA TYR A 356 3.72 -18.23 20.14
C TYR A 356 2.82 -16.99 20.21
N PHE A 357 3.29 -15.90 20.83
CA PHE A 357 2.56 -14.64 20.85
C PHE A 357 2.28 -14.12 19.44
N ILE A 358 3.26 -14.15 18.53
CA ILE A 358 3.10 -13.74 17.13
C ILE A 358 2.09 -14.65 16.41
N ILE A 359 2.20 -15.97 16.57
CA ILE A 359 1.28 -16.94 15.95
C ILE A 359 -0.16 -16.74 16.42
N ILE A 360 -0.37 -16.54 17.73
CA ILE A 360 -1.69 -16.29 18.32
C ILE A 360 -2.28 -14.99 17.77
N ASN A 361 -1.51 -13.90 17.74
CA ASN A 361 -1.98 -12.63 17.18
C ASN A 361 -2.30 -12.74 15.68
N MET A 362 -1.50 -13.48 14.92
CA MET A 362 -1.77 -13.74 13.51
C MET A 362 -3.07 -14.55 13.34
N GLY A 363 -3.31 -15.56 14.17
CA GLY A 363 -4.55 -16.33 14.17
C GLY A 363 -5.78 -15.48 14.50
N ILE A 364 -5.70 -14.66 15.55
CA ILE A 364 -6.76 -13.73 15.95
C ILE A 364 -7.03 -12.71 14.85
N TYR A 365 -5.97 -12.14 14.24
CA TYR A 365 -6.10 -11.22 13.11
C TYR A 365 -6.87 -11.87 11.94
N VAL A 366 -6.55 -13.12 11.58
CA VAL A 366 -7.27 -13.86 10.53
C VAL A 366 -8.76 -14.04 10.90
N ILE A 367 -9.08 -14.34 12.16
CA ILE A 367 -10.46 -14.47 12.62
C ILE A 367 -11.21 -13.13 12.51
N LEU A 368 -10.64 -12.06 13.07
CA LEU A 368 -11.21 -10.70 13.02
C LEU A 368 -11.43 -10.24 11.58
N TYR A 369 -10.47 -10.55 10.70
CA TYR A 369 -10.54 -10.26 9.30
C TYR A 369 -11.75 -10.91 8.61
N PHE A 370 -12.05 -12.18 8.91
CA PHE A 370 -13.26 -12.82 8.41
C PHE A 370 -14.53 -12.17 8.96
N PHE A 371 -14.55 -11.77 10.23
CA PHE A 371 -15.68 -11.04 10.81
C PHE A 371 -15.96 -9.72 10.08
N VAL A 372 -14.92 -8.92 9.82
CA VAL A 372 -15.07 -7.65 9.08
C VAL A 372 -15.66 -7.90 7.69
N ARG A 373 -15.18 -8.90 6.96
CA ARG A 373 -15.72 -9.25 5.64
C ARG A 373 -17.17 -9.73 5.65
N ILE A 374 -17.59 -10.40 6.72
CA ILE A 374 -18.99 -10.79 6.89
C ILE A 374 -19.86 -9.54 7.10
N LEU A 375 -19.37 -8.57 7.87
CA LEU A 375 -20.06 -7.30 8.07
C LEU A 375 -20.14 -6.49 6.75
N GLU A 376 -19.13 -6.56 5.88
CA GLU A 376 -19.20 -6.01 4.51
C GLU A 376 -20.34 -6.65 3.71
N GLY A 377 -20.40 -7.98 3.64
CA GLY A 377 -21.47 -8.67 2.92
C GLY A 377 -22.87 -8.38 3.49
N TYR A 378 -22.99 -8.13 4.81
CA TYR A 378 -24.25 -7.69 5.42
C TYR A 378 -24.64 -6.25 5.02
N ALA A 379 -23.67 -5.38 4.77
CA ALA A 379 -23.94 -4.04 4.27
C ALA A 379 -24.32 -4.04 2.79
N ASP A 380 -23.61 -4.84 1.98
CA ASP A 380 -23.95 -5.06 0.57
C ASP A 380 -25.38 -5.62 0.43
N LEU A 381 -25.74 -6.61 1.26
CA LEU A 381 -27.08 -7.20 1.27
C LEU A 381 -28.17 -6.18 1.65
N ARG A 382 -27.98 -5.40 2.70
CA ARG A 382 -28.96 -4.38 3.12
C ARG A 382 -29.10 -3.26 2.08
N THR A 383 -28.02 -2.89 1.41
CA THR A 383 -28.04 -1.91 0.32
C THR A 383 -28.88 -2.41 -0.85
N LYS A 384 -28.71 -3.69 -1.19
CA LYS A 384 -29.53 -4.37 -2.18
C LYS A 384 -31.00 -4.43 -1.77
N GLU A 385 -31.30 -4.81 -0.53
CA GLU A 385 -32.67 -4.86 0.02
C GLU A 385 -33.36 -3.49 0.01
N ALA A 386 -32.59 -2.41 0.19
CA ALA A 386 -33.08 -1.03 0.09
C ALA A 386 -33.26 -0.54 -1.36
N GLY A 387 -32.95 -1.37 -2.38
CA GLY A 387 -33.18 -1.06 -3.79
C GLY A 387 -32.01 -0.42 -4.53
N TYR A 388 -30.84 -0.26 -3.90
CA TYR A 388 -29.68 0.46 -4.44
C TYR A 388 -28.62 -0.46 -5.09
N LYS A 389 -29.03 -1.62 -5.61
CA LYS A 389 -28.11 -2.65 -6.10
C LYS A 389 -27.32 -2.21 -7.34
N ILE A 390 -27.96 -1.47 -8.26
CA ILE A 390 -27.35 -1.05 -9.53
C ILE A 390 -26.42 0.14 -9.26
N GLU A 391 -26.87 1.06 -8.42
CA GLU A 391 -26.16 2.23 -7.93
C GLU A 391 -24.84 1.83 -7.26
N LEU A 392 -24.89 0.84 -6.35
CA LEU A 392 -23.70 0.32 -5.69
C LEU A 392 -22.76 -0.39 -6.68
N ALA A 393 -23.29 -1.17 -7.63
CA ALA A 393 -22.46 -1.81 -8.66
C ALA A 393 -21.76 -0.78 -9.56
N LYS A 394 -22.45 0.30 -9.96
CA LYS A 394 -21.86 1.44 -10.67
C LYS A 394 -20.76 2.11 -9.85
N ALA A 395 -21.01 2.37 -8.56
CA ALA A 395 -20.05 2.98 -7.67
C ALA A 395 -18.77 2.14 -7.51
N LEU A 396 -18.91 0.82 -7.30
CA LEU A 396 -17.76 -0.10 -7.21
C LEU A 396 -16.96 -0.12 -8.51
N TYR A 397 -17.63 -0.12 -9.66
CA TYR A 397 -16.96 -0.02 -10.97
C TYR A 397 -16.18 1.29 -11.11
N ASN A 398 -16.80 2.42 -10.77
CA ASN A 398 -16.20 3.74 -10.84
C ASN A 398 -14.97 3.86 -9.93
N LEU A 399 -15.05 3.35 -8.69
CA LEU A 399 -13.94 3.33 -7.74
C LEU A 399 -12.79 2.46 -8.26
N GLU A 400 -13.06 1.26 -8.74
CA GLU A 400 -12.04 0.37 -9.32
C GLU A 400 -11.39 0.97 -10.58
N SER A 401 -12.13 1.75 -11.37
CA SER A 401 -11.60 2.48 -12.52
C SER A 401 -10.68 3.62 -12.08
N PHE A 402 -11.03 4.35 -11.03
CA PHE A 402 -10.17 5.40 -10.49
C PHE A 402 -8.83 4.85 -9.95
N TYR A 403 -8.85 3.65 -9.36
CA TYR A 403 -7.63 2.98 -8.88
C TYR A 403 -6.93 2.11 -9.94
N ALA A 404 -7.47 2.04 -11.16
CA ALA A 404 -6.98 1.15 -12.22
C ALA A 404 -5.51 1.40 -12.56
N SER A 405 -5.14 2.66 -12.75
CA SER A 405 -3.78 3.08 -13.07
C SER A 405 -2.81 2.90 -11.90
N GLY A 406 -3.32 2.69 -10.68
CA GLY A 406 -2.55 2.39 -9.47
C GLY A 406 -2.37 0.90 -9.17
N ARG A 407 -2.97 0.00 -9.97
CA ARG A 407 -2.88 -1.46 -9.74
C ARG A 407 -1.48 -2.03 -9.93
N GLU A 408 -0.58 -1.34 -10.62
CA GLU A 408 0.69 -1.92 -11.06
C GLU A 408 1.88 -1.71 -10.12
N THR A 409 1.86 -0.77 -9.18
CA THR A 409 2.93 -0.61 -8.19
C THR A 409 2.43 0.01 -6.89
N GLY A 410 2.94 -0.44 -5.73
CA GLY A 410 2.54 0.01 -4.38
C GLY A 410 2.75 1.50 -4.06
N LEU A 411 3.16 2.30 -5.05
CA LEU A 411 3.20 3.76 -5.01
C LEU A 411 2.31 4.28 -6.13
N ASN A 412 1.17 4.87 -5.76
CA ASN A 412 0.34 5.59 -6.72
C ASN A 412 1.03 6.92 -7.07
N THR A 413 2.02 6.85 -7.96
CA THR A 413 2.82 7.98 -8.46
C THR A 413 1.94 9.06 -9.07
N MET A 414 0.72 8.72 -9.49
CA MET A 414 -0.28 9.66 -9.97
C MET A 414 -0.64 10.73 -8.93
N LEU A 415 -0.64 10.41 -7.63
CA LEU A 415 -0.89 11.38 -6.55
C LEU A 415 0.26 12.39 -6.39
N LEU A 416 1.44 12.10 -6.95
CA LEU A 416 2.60 12.99 -6.97
C LEU A 416 2.69 13.80 -8.29
N CYS A 417 1.94 13.41 -9.33
CA CYS A 417 1.88 14.12 -10.60
C CYS A 417 0.92 15.32 -10.51
N GLU A 418 1.25 16.41 -11.22
CA GLU A 418 0.37 17.58 -11.32
C GLU A 418 -0.62 17.47 -12.48
N GLU A 419 -0.35 16.61 -13.46
CA GLU A 419 -1.23 16.38 -14.60
C GLU A 419 -2.45 15.56 -14.19
N LYS A 420 -3.63 16.11 -14.45
CA LYS A 420 -4.89 15.36 -14.44
C LYS A 420 -4.83 14.30 -15.54
N LEU A 421 -5.40 13.11 -15.29
CA LEU A 421 -5.52 12.07 -16.32
C LEU A 421 -6.12 12.67 -17.59
N SER A 422 -5.45 12.45 -18.73
CA SER A 422 -6.04 12.70 -20.04
C SER A 422 -7.36 11.93 -20.16
N LYS A 423 -8.30 12.47 -20.93
CA LYS A 423 -9.56 11.80 -21.24
C LYS A 423 -9.33 10.40 -21.82
N ASP A 424 -8.27 10.23 -22.61
CA ASP A 424 -7.92 8.94 -23.22
C ASP A 424 -7.46 7.91 -22.18
N ASN A 425 -6.69 8.34 -21.18
CA ASN A 425 -6.27 7.46 -20.08
C ASN A 425 -7.48 7.01 -19.25
N GLN A 426 -8.40 7.94 -18.96
CA GLN A 426 -9.65 7.59 -18.28
C GLN A 426 -10.45 6.57 -19.10
N ILE A 427 -10.56 6.74 -20.42
CA ILE A 427 -11.24 5.77 -21.27
C ILE A 427 -10.61 4.38 -21.12
N LEU A 428 -9.28 4.28 -21.16
CA LEU A 428 -8.56 3.01 -20.99
C LEU A 428 -8.80 2.40 -19.60
N ASP A 429 -8.71 3.20 -18.53
CA ASP A 429 -8.94 2.74 -17.15
C ASP A 429 -10.33 2.11 -16.98
N TYR A 430 -11.37 2.70 -17.58
CA TYR A 430 -12.73 2.15 -17.54
C TYR A 430 -12.88 0.87 -18.37
N ILE A 431 -12.27 0.81 -19.56
CA ILE A 431 -12.28 -0.41 -20.40
C ILE A 431 -11.57 -1.56 -19.69
N ASP A 432 -10.37 -1.31 -19.17
CA ASP A 432 -9.55 -2.33 -18.52
C ASP A 432 -10.20 -2.81 -17.22
N THR A 433 -10.84 -1.91 -16.48
CA THR A 433 -11.59 -2.28 -15.28
C THR A 433 -12.83 -3.10 -15.60
N ALA A 434 -13.58 -2.76 -16.65
CA ALA A 434 -14.75 -3.53 -17.07
C ALA A 434 -14.35 -4.97 -17.43
N LYS A 435 -13.28 -5.12 -18.23
CA LYS A 435 -12.69 -6.43 -18.56
C LYS A 435 -12.17 -7.16 -17.32
N TYR A 436 -11.49 -6.46 -16.43
CA TYR A 436 -10.95 -7.02 -15.20
C TYR A 436 -12.06 -7.61 -14.33
N ILE A 437 -13.12 -6.84 -14.08
CA ILE A 437 -14.25 -7.28 -13.24
C ILE A 437 -14.98 -8.44 -13.91
N SER A 438 -15.37 -8.33 -15.18
CA SER A 438 -16.12 -9.38 -15.88
C SER A 438 -15.33 -10.70 -15.98
N ASN A 439 -14.04 -10.62 -16.32
CA ASN A 439 -13.21 -11.81 -16.45
C ASN A 439 -12.87 -12.42 -15.09
N SER A 440 -12.70 -11.60 -14.06
CA SER A 440 -12.39 -12.09 -12.70
C SER A 440 -13.59 -12.70 -11.99
N MET A 441 -14.83 -12.35 -12.36
CA MET A 441 -16.02 -13.11 -11.91
C MET A 441 -15.99 -14.56 -12.40
N VAL A 442 -15.57 -14.79 -13.65
CA VAL A 442 -15.58 -16.13 -14.28
C VAL A 442 -14.30 -16.91 -13.98
N LYS A 443 -13.14 -16.29 -14.16
CA LYS A 443 -11.82 -16.93 -14.05
C LYS A 443 -10.85 -16.02 -13.30
N PRO A 444 -11.02 -15.85 -11.98
CA PRO A 444 -10.09 -15.05 -11.19
C PRO A 444 -8.69 -15.68 -11.19
N SER A 445 -7.67 -14.83 -11.29
CA SER A 445 -6.27 -15.25 -11.22
C SER A 445 -5.93 -15.69 -9.80
N ARG A 446 -5.11 -16.74 -9.65
CA ARG A 446 -4.70 -17.22 -8.32
C ARG A 446 -3.93 -16.15 -7.54
N LEU A 447 -3.12 -15.36 -8.24
CA LEU A 447 -2.37 -14.27 -7.63
C LEU A 447 -3.31 -13.17 -7.10
N SER A 448 -4.38 -12.82 -7.83
CA SER A 448 -5.38 -11.86 -7.35
C SER A 448 -6.14 -12.39 -6.13
N LEU A 449 -6.50 -13.68 -6.12
CA LEU A 449 -7.16 -14.32 -4.98
C LEU A 449 -6.24 -14.36 -3.75
N LEU A 450 -4.94 -14.62 -3.95
CA LEU A 450 -3.93 -14.60 -2.88
C LEU A 450 -3.64 -13.17 -2.38
N GLY A 451 -3.55 -12.20 -3.27
CA GLY A 451 -3.35 -10.79 -2.88
C GLY A 451 -4.51 -10.27 -2.02
N ASN A 452 -5.71 -10.79 -2.25
CA ASN A 452 -6.87 -10.48 -1.41
C ASN A 452 -6.82 -11.11 -0.01
N PHE A 453 -5.77 -11.83 0.41
CA PHE A 453 -5.61 -12.26 1.81
C PHE A 453 -5.25 -11.10 2.75
N LEU A 454 -4.79 -9.98 2.19
CA LEU A 454 -4.33 -8.81 2.97
C LEU A 454 -5.34 -7.64 2.94
N ASN A 455 -6.48 -7.78 2.25
CA ASN A 455 -7.44 -6.70 2.03
C ASN A 455 -8.70 -6.87 2.89
N SER A 456 -9.05 -5.89 3.72
CA SER A 456 -10.25 -5.96 4.59
C SER A 456 -11.56 -6.18 3.82
N HIS A 457 -11.64 -5.75 2.56
CA HIS A 457 -12.81 -5.96 1.70
C HIS A 457 -12.65 -7.17 0.78
N PRO A 458 -13.73 -7.94 0.54
CA PRO A 458 -13.77 -8.89 -0.57
C PRO A 458 -13.51 -8.17 -1.91
N PRO A 459 -13.00 -8.87 -2.94
CA PRO A 459 -12.75 -8.27 -4.24
C PRO A 459 -14.03 -7.69 -4.84
N SER A 460 -13.94 -6.53 -5.48
CA SER A 460 -15.08 -5.83 -6.06
C SER A 460 -15.86 -6.69 -7.06
N TYR A 461 -15.19 -7.55 -7.83
CA TYR A 461 -15.88 -8.49 -8.73
C TYR A 461 -16.73 -9.54 -8.00
N HIS A 462 -16.33 -9.97 -6.81
CA HIS A 462 -17.13 -10.89 -5.99
C HIS A 462 -18.28 -10.17 -5.29
N ARG A 463 -18.06 -8.93 -4.83
CA ARG A 463 -19.12 -8.07 -4.27
C ARG A 463 -20.19 -7.76 -5.30
N ILE A 464 -19.80 -7.29 -6.49
CA ILE A 464 -20.74 -7.02 -7.58
C ILE A 464 -21.53 -8.28 -7.95
N ALA A 465 -20.87 -9.46 -8.03
CA ALA A 465 -21.57 -10.71 -8.30
C ALA A 465 -22.56 -11.08 -7.18
N ALA A 466 -22.24 -10.81 -5.91
CA ALA A 466 -23.13 -11.05 -4.77
C ALA A 466 -24.30 -10.06 -4.71
N ILE A 467 -24.09 -8.79 -5.08
CA ILE A 467 -25.13 -7.75 -5.09
C ILE A 467 -26.12 -7.98 -6.23
N LEU A 468 -25.63 -8.35 -7.42
CA LEU A 468 -26.49 -8.58 -8.59
C LEU A 468 -27.25 -9.91 -8.53
N GLY A 469 -26.71 -10.94 -7.86
CA GLY A 469 -27.36 -12.25 -7.70
C GLY A 469 -28.02 -12.46 -6.34
N ASP A 470 -29.00 -13.36 -6.23
CA ASP A 470 -29.68 -13.69 -4.95
C ASP A 470 -29.04 -14.86 -4.19
N ASP A 471 -28.12 -15.58 -4.83
CA ASP A 471 -27.72 -16.89 -4.35
C ASP A 471 -26.51 -16.91 -3.40
N ILE A 472 -25.96 -15.75 -3.03
CA ILE A 472 -24.77 -15.64 -2.19
C ILE A 472 -25.12 -14.97 -0.86
N ASN A 473 -24.99 -15.72 0.22
CA ASN A 473 -25.14 -15.19 1.57
C ASN A 473 -23.86 -14.43 1.99
N PRO A 474 -23.95 -13.44 2.90
CA PRO A 474 -22.80 -12.66 3.39
C PRO A 474 -21.60 -13.51 3.85
N TYR A 475 -21.86 -14.62 4.54
CA TYR A 475 -20.82 -15.57 4.97
C TYR A 475 -20.07 -16.20 3.80
N LYS A 476 -20.79 -16.57 2.73
CA LYS A 476 -20.19 -17.19 1.54
C LYS A 476 -19.41 -16.18 0.73
N GLU A 477 -19.90 -14.94 0.68
CA GLU A 477 -19.22 -13.83 0.02
C GLU A 477 -17.85 -13.55 0.66
N ALA A 478 -17.81 -13.44 2.00
CA ALA A 478 -16.59 -13.18 2.75
C ALA A 478 -15.47 -14.20 2.47
N ILE A 479 -15.83 -15.47 2.29
CA ILE A 479 -14.90 -16.58 2.03
C ILE A 479 -14.75 -16.94 0.55
N LEU A 480 -15.48 -16.28 -0.35
CA LEU A 480 -15.52 -16.63 -1.77
C LEU A 480 -14.13 -16.61 -2.43
N PRO A 481 -13.23 -15.64 -2.14
CA PRO A 481 -11.87 -15.66 -2.69
C PRO A 481 -11.11 -16.95 -2.33
N PHE A 482 -11.28 -17.43 -1.11
CA PHE A 482 -10.64 -18.64 -0.59
C PHE A 482 -11.25 -19.89 -1.22
N LEU A 483 -12.57 -19.96 -1.34
CA LEU A 483 -13.25 -21.06 -2.02
C LEU A 483 -12.80 -21.18 -3.48
N CYS A 484 -12.66 -20.05 -4.18
CA CYS A 484 -12.26 -19.97 -5.58
C CYS A 484 -10.78 -20.31 -5.84
N MET A 485 -9.96 -20.49 -4.79
CA MET A 485 -8.61 -21.05 -4.94
C MET A 485 -8.65 -22.50 -5.47
N LYS A 486 -9.68 -23.27 -5.07
CA LYS A 486 -9.90 -24.62 -5.57
C LYS A 486 -10.51 -24.58 -6.98
N SER A 487 -9.87 -25.27 -7.92
CA SER A 487 -10.26 -25.26 -9.34
C SER A 487 -11.71 -25.70 -9.57
N SER A 488 -12.22 -26.67 -8.82
CA SER A 488 -13.60 -27.15 -8.94
C SER A 488 -14.63 -26.12 -8.46
N LYS A 489 -14.37 -25.43 -7.34
CA LYS A 489 -15.23 -24.37 -6.82
C LYS A 489 -15.23 -23.16 -7.74
N ARG A 490 -14.08 -22.77 -8.29
CA ARG A 490 -13.98 -21.72 -9.30
C ARG A 490 -14.85 -22.01 -10.52
N LYS A 491 -14.80 -23.21 -11.10
CA LYS A 491 -15.68 -23.59 -12.22
C LYS A 491 -17.17 -23.56 -11.83
N LYS A 492 -17.51 -23.96 -10.60
CA LYS A 492 -18.89 -23.91 -10.09
C LYS A 492 -19.40 -22.48 -10.01
N TYR A 493 -18.64 -21.58 -9.40
CA TYR A 493 -19.04 -20.17 -9.25
C TYR A 493 -18.97 -19.41 -10.57
N ALA A 494 -18.05 -19.76 -11.48
CA ALA A 494 -18.01 -19.22 -12.83
C ALA A 494 -19.34 -19.39 -13.57
N LYS A 495 -19.89 -20.62 -13.56
CA LYS A 495 -21.20 -20.93 -14.15
C LYS A 495 -22.34 -20.18 -13.46
N LYS A 496 -22.23 -20.04 -12.14
CA LYS A 496 -23.23 -19.37 -11.32
C LYS A 496 -23.27 -17.87 -11.56
N PHE A 497 -22.14 -17.26 -11.94
CA PHE A 497 -22.02 -15.82 -12.18
C PHE A 497 -22.27 -15.41 -13.63
N GLU A 498 -22.66 -16.33 -14.52
CA GLU A 498 -22.85 -16.02 -15.95
C GLU A 498 -23.92 -14.94 -16.18
N GLU A 499 -25.02 -14.95 -15.41
CA GLU A 499 -26.07 -13.95 -15.51
C GLU A 499 -25.62 -12.60 -14.94
N GLN A 500 -24.96 -12.60 -13.79
CA GLN A 500 -24.45 -11.39 -13.14
C GLN A 500 -23.36 -10.72 -13.98
N VAL A 501 -22.55 -11.49 -14.70
CA VAL A 501 -21.59 -10.95 -15.67
C VAL A 501 -22.31 -10.22 -16.81
N LYS A 502 -23.42 -10.75 -17.33
CA LYS A 502 -24.20 -10.07 -18.39
C LYS A 502 -24.87 -8.79 -17.88
N GLU A 503 -25.44 -8.84 -16.67
CA GLU A 503 -26.03 -7.67 -16.01
C GLU A 503 -24.96 -6.60 -15.77
N PHE A 504 -23.79 -6.97 -15.23
CA PHE A 504 -22.65 -6.07 -15.03
C PHE A 504 -22.16 -5.45 -16.35
N LYS A 505 -22.01 -6.23 -17.42
CA LYS A 505 -21.60 -5.70 -18.74
C LYS A 505 -22.55 -4.62 -19.24
N THR A 506 -23.85 -4.79 -18.99
CA THR A 506 -24.89 -3.80 -19.34
C THR A 506 -24.71 -2.53 -18.51
N ILE A 507 -24.50 -2.65 -17.20
CA ILE A 507 -24.23 -1.53 -16.30
C ILE A 507 -22.97 -0.77 -16.73
N ALA A 508 -21.88 -1.48 -17.00
CA ALA A 508 -20.61 -0.89 -17.43
C ALA A 508 -20.74 -0.16 -18.78
N ASN A 509 -21.43 -0.74 -19.77
CA ASN A 509 -21.68 -0.08 -21.05
C ASN A 509 -22.54 1.17 -20.91
N ASN A 510 -23.61 1.13 -20.10
CA ASN A 510 -24.45 2.29 -19.84
C ASN A 510 -23.65 3.42 -19.19
N LYS A 511 -22.80 3.09 -18.22
CA LYS A 511 -21.92 4.07 -17.55
C LYS A 511 -20.89 4.64 -18.51
N PHE A 512 -20.27 3.79 -19.32
CA PHE A 512 -19.30 4.20 -20.32
C PHE A 512 -19.92 5.18 -21.33
N LYS A 513 -21.16 4.92 -21.73
CA LYS A 513 -21.95 5.82 -22.59
C LYS A 513 -22.27 7.15 -21.92
N GLU A 514 -22.67 7.15 -20.65
CA GLU A 514 -22.93 8.36 -19.86
C GLU A 514 -21.70 9.26 -19.76
N LEU A 515 -20.52 8.69 -19.48
CA LEU A 515 -19.29 9.46 -19.26
C LEU A 515 -18.63 9.93 -20.56
N PHE A 516 -18.53 9.06 -21.56
CA PHE A 516 -17.71 9.32 -22.75
C PHE A 516 -18.53 9.64 -24.00
N LYS A 517 -19.87 9.50 -23.94
CA LYS A 517 -20.78 9.62 -25.09
C LYS A 517 -20.48 8.62 -26.22
N ILE A 518 -20.00 7.44 -25.86
CA ILE A 518 -19.67 6.32 -26.76
C ILE A 518 -20.64 5.18 -26.51
N ASP A 519 -21.20 4.56 -27.55
CA ASP A 519 -22.33 3.64 -27.41
C ASP A 519 -22.04 2.38 -26.57
N SER A 520 -20.85 1.79 -26.69
CA SER A 520 -20.42 0.67 -25.85
C SER A 520 -18.92 0.47 -25.87
N ILE A 521 -18.40 -0.24 -24.86
CA ILE A 521 -16.99 -0.65 -24.81
C ILE A 521 -16.65 -1.54 -26.01
N SER A 522 -17.52 -2.49 -26.34
CA SER A 522 -17.33 -3.40 -27.50
C SER A 522 -17.27 -2.65 -28.82
N SER A 523 -18.17 -1.69 -29.05
CA SER A 523 -18.16 -0.86 -30.28
C SER A 523 -16.84 -0.08 -30.43
N LEU A 524 -16.34 0.47 -29.33
CA LEU A 524 -15.06 1.19 -29.34
C LEU A 524 -13.89 0.26 -29.64
N LEU A 525 -13.82 -0.92 -29.00
CA LEU A 525 -12.74 -1.89 -29.24
C LEU A 525 -12.77 -2.43 -30.68
N GLU A 526 -13.95 -2.64 -31.24
CA GLU A 526 -14.13 -3.02 -32.64
C GLU A 526 -13.63 -1.91 -33.59
N SER A 527 -13.89 -0.63 -33.27
CA SER A 527 -13.38 0.50 -34.05
C SER A 527 -11.85 0.55 -34.11
N PHE A 528 -11.18 0.08 -33.05
CA PHE A 528 -9.71 -0.01 -32.98
C PHE A 528 -9.15 -1.34 -33.53
N LYS A 529 -9.99 -2.23 -34.09
CA LYS A 529 -9.60 -3.58 -34.55
C LYS A 529 -8.92 -4.44 -33.46
N ILE A 530 -9.20 -4.16 -32.19
CA ILE A 530 -8.70 -4.94 -31.07
C ILE A 530 -9.62 -6.15 -30.90
N LYS A 531 -9.05 -7.36 -30.78
CA LYS A 531 -9.84 -8.58 -30.59
C LYS A 531 -10.68 -8.46 -29.31
N ASP A 532 -11.99 -8.44 -29.47
CA ASP A 532 -12.91 -8.18 -28.36
C ASP A 532 -12.98 -9.39 -27.41
N LEU A 533 -12.28 -9.27 -26.27
CA LEU A 533 -12.38 -10.22 -25.16
C LEU A 533 -13.57 -9.89 -24.22
N TYR A 534 -14.34 -8.84 -24.53
CA TYR A 534 -15.44 -8.34 -23.72
C TYR A 534 -16.84 -8.74 -24.26
N LYS A 535 -16.93 -9.39 -25.44
CA LYS A 535 -18.19 -9.98 -25.95
C LYS A 535 -18.84 -10.95 -24.97
#